data_AF-A0A3C1LI26-F1
#
_entry.id   AF-A0A3C1LI26-F1
#
_cell.length_a   1.000
_cell.length_b   1.000
_cell.length_c   1.000
_cell.angle_alpha   90.00
_cell.angle_beta   90.00
_cell.angle_gamma   90.00
#
_symmetry.space_group_name_H-M   'P 1'
#
loop_
_entity.id
_entity.type
_entity.pdbx_description
1 polymer ?
#
loop_
_entity_poly.entity_id
_entity_poly.type
_entity_poly.pdbx_seq_one_letter_code
_entity_poly.pdbx_strand_id
1 'polypeptide(L)'
;PKIQGMFSRAYKYGVKIAFGTDAGVYAHGKNWLEFVYMTEGGMPALEAIRAATFSAADLLGVPNLGSIEKNFLADIVAVEGDPQKDIQSMGKVRFVMKDGVVYLQP
;
A
#
# COMPACT_ATOMS: atom_id res chain seq x y z
N PRO A 1 -1.53 -1.30 21.22
CA PRO A 1 -0.91 -2.65 21.03
C PRO A 1 0.62 -2.55 20.95
N LYS A 2 1.37 -3.57 21.40
CA LYS A 2 2.85 -3.54 21.39
C LYS A 2 3.46 -3.36 19.99
N ILE A 3 2.81 -3.92 18.96
CA ILE A 3 3.27 -3.87 17.55
C ILE A 3 3.18 -2.46 16.97
N GLN A 4 2.03 -1.78 17.05
CA GLN A 4 1.88 -0.40 16.57
C GLN A 4 2.85 0.57 17.26
N GLY A 5 3.13 0.37 18.55
CA GLY A 5 4.13 1.16 19.26
C GLY A 5 5.56 0.94 18.75
N MET A 6 5.92 -0.29 18.36
CA MET A 6 7.20 -0.60 17.75
C MET A 6 7.33 0.00 16.35
N PHE A 7 6.31 -0.18 15.52
CA PHE A 7 6.21 0.44 14.19
C PHE A 7 6.36 1.96 14.27
N SER A 8 5.60 2.62 15.16
CA SER A 8 5.64 4.07 15.34
C SER A 8 7.04 4.57 15.68
N ARG A 9 7.77 3.85 16.54
CA ARG A 9 9.18 4.19 16.86
C ARG A 9 10.06 4.05 15.62
N ALA A 10 10.04 2.90 14.95
CA ALA A 10 10.87 2.67 13.76
C ALA A 10 10.64 3.75 12.70
N TYR A 11 9.37 4.06 12.42
CA TYR A 11 8.98 5.14 11.51
C TYR A 11 9.55 6.50 11.94
N LYS A 12 9.38 6.89 13.20
CA LYS A 12 9.92 8.16 13.75
C LYS A 12 11.45 8.23 13.74
N TYR A 13 12.13 7.09 13.80
CA TYR A 13 13.59 7.01 13.68
C TYR A 13 14.09 7.02 12.22
N GLY A 14 13.20 7.13 11.23
CA GLY A 14 13.57 7.20 9.82
C GLY A 14 13.96 5.85 9.21
N VAL A 15 13.56 4.74 9.82
CA VAL A 15 13.74 3.41 9.23
C VAL A 15 12.94 3.35 7.92
N LYS A 16 13.57 2.85 6.85
CA LYS A 16 12.87 2.59 5.59
C LYS A 16 11.83 1.48 5.79
N ILE A 17 10.59 1.73 5.41
CA ILE A 17 9.47 0.81 5.59
C ILE A 17 8.85 0.48 4.23
N ALA A 18 8.66 -0.81 3.98
CA ALA A 18 7.84 -1.34 2.90
C ALA A 18 6.60 -2.03 3.49
N PHE A 19 5.52 -2.11 2.72
CA PHE A 19 4.24 -2.69 3.15
C PHE A 19 4.29 -4.22 3.12
N GLY A 20 3.95 -4.85 4.24
CA GLY A 20 3.90 -6.30 4.36
C GLY A 20 2.94 -6.71 5.45
N THR A 21 2.09 -7.69 5.19
CA THR A 21 0.91 -7.95 6.02
C THR A 21 0.90 -9.29 6.72
N ASP A 22 1.71 -10.25 6.25
CA ASP A 22 1.67 -11.66 6.68
C ASP A 22 0.33 -12.36 6.35
N ALA A 23 -0.29 -11.98 5.22
CA ALA A 23 -1.48 -12.67 4.71
C ALA A 23 -1.19 -14.15 4.44
N GLY A 24 -2.09 -15.02 4.91
CA GLY A 24 -1.83 -16.43 5.14
C GLY A 24 -2.01 -16.80 6.61
N VAL A 25 -1.70 -15.87 7.53
CA VAL A 25 -2.11 -15.95 8.95
C VAL A 25 -3.57 -15.53 9.14
N TYR A 26 -4.06 -14.62 8.30
CA TYR A 26 -5.47 -14.23 8.19
C TYR A 26 -5.94 -14.36 6.74
N ALA A 27 -7.26 -14.20 6.52
CA ALA A 27 -7.89 -14.37 5.22
C ALA A 27 -7.29 -13.45 4.13
N HIS A 28 -6.89 -14.05 3.00
CA HIS A 28 -6.48 -13.31 1.82
C HIS A 28 -7.57 -12.33 1.34
N GLY A 29 -7.15 -11.21 0.77
CA GLY A 29 -8.04 -10.13 0.34
C GLY A 29 -8.33 -9.08 1.43
N LYS A 30 -7.88 -9.31 2.68
CA LYS A 30 -7.94 -8.31 3.76
C LYS A 30 -6.65 -7.50 3.94
N ASN A 31 -5.72 -7.57 2.98
CA ASN A 31 -4.42 -6.88 3.00
C ASN A 31 -4.52 -5.37 3.24
N TRP A 32 -5.61 -4.75 2.77
CA TRP A 32 -5.82 -3.31 2.89
C TRP A 32 -5.93 -2.83 4.34
N LEU A 33 -6.26 -3.72 5.29
CA LEU A 33 -6.33 -3.38 6.71
C LEU A 33 -4.98 -2.89 7.26
N GLU A 34 -3.87 -3.35 6.68
CA GLU A 34 -2.54 -2.91 7.12
C GLU A 34 -2.33 -1.40 6.85
N PHE A 35 -2.96 -0.81 5.83
CA PHE A 35 -2.93 0.65 5.67
C PHE A 35 -3.55 1.34 6.89
N VAL A 36 -4.66 0.81 7.42
CA VAL A 36 -5.30 1.33 8.63
C VAL A 36 -4.33 1.21 9.81
N TYR A 37 -3.72 0.04 10.02
CA TYR A 37 -2.79 -0.16 11.14
C TYR A 37 -1.53 0.71 11.07
N MET A 38 -0.98 0.94 9.89
CA MET A 38 0.15 1.86 9.69
C MET A 38 -0.24 3.30 10.01
N THR A 39 -1.44 3.74 9.60
CA THR A 39 -1.93 5.09 9.93
C THR A 39 -2.23 5.26 11.42
N GLU A 40 -2.81 4.26 12.07
CA GLU A 40 -2.97 4.23 13.54
C GLU A 40 -1.61 4.24 14.27
N GLY A 41 -0.57 3.67 13.65
CA GLY A 41 0.82 3.74 14.10
C GLY A 41 1.48 5.11 13.91
N GLY A 42 0.82 6.05 13.25
CA GLY A 42 1.26 7.43 13.06
C GLY A 42 1.93 7.73 11.71
N MET A 43 1.93 6.79 10.76
CA MET A 43 2.38 7.05 9.40
C MET A 43 1.28 7.76 8.60
N PRO A 44 1.53 8.89 7.93
CA PRO A 44 0.53 9.55 7.08
C PRO A 44 -0.01 8.63 5.98
N ALA A 45 -1.29 8.80 5.61
CA ALA A 45 -1.95 7.97 4.61
C ALA A 45 -1.17 7.86 3.28
N LEU A 46 -0.67 8.98 2.76
CA LEU A 46 0.10 9.00 1.52
C LEU A 46 1.45 8.26 1.66
N GLU A 47 2.07 8.30 2.85
CA GLU A 47 3.30 7.55 3.11
C GLU A 47 3.05 6.04 3.22
N ALA A 48 1.92 5.64 3.82
CA ALA A 48 1.50 4.24 3.83
C ALA A 48 1.26 3.71 2.41
N ILE A 49 0.61 4.51 1.54
CA ILE A 49 0.45 4.19 0.12
C ILE A 49 1.82 4.05 -0.57
N ARG A 50 2.74 4.99 -0.35
CA ARG A 50 4.12 4.92 -0.90
C ARG A 50 4.87 3.69 -0.39
N ALA A 51 4.67 3.28 0.86
CA ALA A 51 5.27 2.07 1.41
C ALA A 51 4.81 0.80 0.65
N ALA A 52 3.58 0.81 0.13
CA ALA A 52 2.99 -0.30 -0.65
C ALA A 52 3.25 -0.22 -2.16
N THR A 53 3.79 0.90 -2.65
CA THR A 53 4.07 1.13 -4.07
C THR A 53 5.57 1.32 -4.29
N PHE A 54 6.04 2.56 -4.23
CA PHE A 54 7.43 2.91 -4.51
C PHE A 54 8.43 2.22 -3.57
N SER A 55 8.21 2.25 -2.25
CA SER A 55 9.16 1.63 -1.31
C SER A 55 9.20 0.11 -1.43
N ALA A 56 8.07 -0.52 -1.78
CA ALA A 56 8.01 -1.95 -2.04
C ALA A 56 8.74 -2.31 -3.34
N ALA A 57 8.57 -1.51 -4.40
CA ALA A 57 9.30 -1.69 -5.65
C ALA A 57 10.82 -1.51 -5.48
N ASP A 58 11.25 -0.51 -4.70
CA ASP A 58 12.65 -0.30 -4.32
C ASP A 58 13.21 -1.52 -3.56
N LEU A 59 12.47 -2.02 -2.56
CA LEU A 59 12.86 -3.20 -1.79
C LEU A 59 13.00 -4.46 -2.68
N LEU A 60 12.10 -4.64 -3.64
CA LEU A 60 12.10 -5.79 -4.55
C LEU A 60 13.10 -5.64 -5.71
N GLY A 61 13.70 -4.47 -5.90
CA GLY A 61 14.59 -4.20 -7.03
C GLY A 61 13.88 -4.16 -8.38
N VAL A 62 12.62 -3.69 -8.41
CA VAL A 62 11.82 -3.56 -9.64
C VAL A 62 11.65 -2.08 -9.99
N PRO A 63 12.59 -1.48 -10.75
CA PRO A 63 12.69 -0.03 -10.89
C PRO A 63 11.60 0.62 -11.75
N ASN A 64 10.85 -0.16 -12.51
CA ASN A 64 9.80 0.29 -13.42
C ASN A 64 8.38 -0.06 -12.91
N LEU A 65 8.21 -0.20 -11.58
CA LEU A 65 6.94 -0.45 -10.92
C LEU A 65 6.77 0.47 -9.70
N GLY A 66 5.52 0.64 -9.23
CA GLY A 66 5.23 1.38 -7.99
C GLY A 66 5.03 2.88 -8.16
N SER A 67 5.08 3.40 -9.40
CA SER A 67 4.72 4.78 -9.74
C SER A 67 3.99 4.84 -11.09
N ILE A 68 3.15 5.85 -11.29
CA ILE A 68 2.45 6.10 -12.57
C ILE A 68 3.29 7.10 -13.36
N GLU A 69 4.25 6.57 -14.12
CA GLU A 69 5.21 7.35 -14.89
C GLU A 69 5.44 6.75 -16.28
N LYS A 70 6.02 7.55 -17.19
CA LYS A 70 6.36 7.06 -18.53
C LYS A 70 7.36 5.91 -18.42
N ASN A 71 7.13 4.85 -19.20
CA ASN A 71 7.94 3.63 -19.26
C ASN A 71 7.85 2.70 -18.03
N PHE A 72 6.93 2.97 -17.09
CA PHE A 72 6.60 2.03 -16.01
C PHE A 72 5.59 0.98 -16.48
N LEU A 73 5.53 -0.15 -15.78
CA LEU A 73 4.52 -1.17 -15.99
C LEU A 73 3.11 -0.59 -15.82
N ALA A 74 2.18 -1.04 -16.66
CA ALA A 74 0.77 -0.65 -16.61
C ALA A 74 0.02 -1.44 -15.53
N ASP A 75 0.49 -1.29 -14.29
CA ASP A 75 -0.07 -1.89 -13.07
C ASP A 75 -0.78 -0.80 -12.28
N ILE A 76 -2.10 -0.72 -12.42
CA ILE A 76 -2.91 0.39 -11.93
C ILE A 76 -4.09 -0.15 -11.14
N VAL A 77 -4.31 0.41 -9.95
CA VAL A 77 -5.51 0.18 -9.15
C VAL A 77 -6.28 1.49 -8.97
N ALA A 78 -7.61 1.41 -8.95
CA ALA A 78 -8.44 2.53 -8.54
C ALA A 78 -9.36 2.11 -7.39
N VAL A 79 -9.54 3.04 -6.45
CA VAL A 79 -10.36 2.87 -5.25
C VAL A 79 -11.51 3.87 -5.27
N GLU A 80 -12.62 3.48 -4.65
CA GLU A 80 -13.74 4.38 -4.44
C GLU A 80 -13.46 5.32 -3.25
N GLY A 81 -13.55 6.63 -3.49
CA GLY A 81 -13.25 7.68 -2.50
C GLY A 81 -11.83 8.21 -2.59
N ASP A 82 -11.42 8.99 -1.57
CA ASP A 82 -10.12 9.65 -1.50
C ASP A 82 -9.27 9.02 -0.39
N PRO A 83 -8.28 8.16 -0.72
CA PRO A 83 -7.49 7.45 0.26
C PRO A 83 -6.53 8.36 1.06
N GLN A 84 -6.34 9.62 0.65
CA GLN A 84 -5.59 10.60 1.45
C GLN A 84 -6.43 11.12 2.62
N LYS A 85 -7.76 11.15 2.48
CA LYS A 85 -8.71 11.63 3.49
C LYS A 85 -9.29 10.49 4.33
N ASP A 86 -9.58 9.36 3.70
CA ASP A 86 -10.08 8.15 4.35
C ASP A 86 -9.30 6.94 3.86
N ILE A 87 -8.33 6.49 4.65
CA ILE A 87 -7.47 5.36 4.28
C ILE A 87 -8.27 4.05 4.14
N GLN A 88 -9.49 3.95 4.69
CA GLN A 88 -10.35 2.78 4.47
C GLN A 88 -10.83 2.64 3.03
N SER A 89 -10.73 3.71 2.22
CA SER A 89 -10.95 3.61 0.77
C SER A 89 -10.03 2.57 0.10
N MET A 90 -8.87 2.26 0.68
CA MET A 90 -8.01 1.16 0.18
C MET A 90 -8.70 -0.21 0.20
N GLY A 91 -9.74 -0.40 1.00
CA GLY A 91 -10.58 -1.60 1.00
C GLY A 91 -11.69 -1.62 -0.06
N LYS A 92 -11.85 -0.53 -0.82
CA LYS A 92 -12.93 -0.33 -1.81
C LYS A 92 -12.38 -0.26 -3.23
N VAL A 93 -11.52 -1.21 -3.59
CA VAL A 93 -10.97 -1.30 -4.96
C VAL A 93 -12.12 -1.56 -5.95
N ARG A 94 -12.12 -0.81 -7.07
CA ARG A 94 -13.11 -0.91 -8.16
C ARG A 94 -12.47 -1.16 -9.52
N PHE A 95 -11.16 -1.01 -9.62
CA PHE A 95 -10.42 -1.23 -10.85
C PHE A 95 -9.08 -1.88 -10.54
N VAL A 96 -8.72 -2.88 -11.33
CA VAL A 96 -7.40 -3.54 -11.30
C VAL A 96 -6.95 -3.80 -12.73
N MET A 97 -5.81 -3.21 -13.08
CA MET A 97 -5.05 -3.49 -14.28
C MET A 97 -3.68 -4.04 -13.89
N LYS A 98 -3.22 -5.08 -14.59
CA LYS A 98 -1.88 -5.64 -14.46
C LYS A 98 -1.31 -5.89 -15.85
N ASP A 99 -0.08 -5.44 -16.10
CA ASP A 99 0.61 -5.54 -17.39
C ASP A 99 -0.25 -5.03 -18.57
N GLY A 100 -1.06 -3.99 -18.32
CA GLY A 100 -1.98 -3.42 -19.31
C GLY A 100 -3.30 -4.18 -19.50
N VAL A 101 -3.48 -5.34 -18.85
CA VAL A 101 -4.69 -6.15 -18.90
C VAL A 101 -5.61 -5.79 -17.74
N VAL A 102 -6.88 -5.50 -18.03
CA VAL A 102 -7.89 -5.19 -17.02
C VAL A 102 -8.50 -6.49 -16.48
N TYR A 103 -8.47 -6.66 -15.15
CA TYR A 103 -9.01 -7.82 -14.44
C TYR A 103 -10.25 -7.49 -13.59
N LEU A 104 -10.39 -6.22 -13.19
CA LEU A 104 -11.55 -5.72 -12.47
C LEU A 104 -11.92 -4.35 -13.03
N GLN A 105 -13.21 -4.15 -13.29
CA GLN A 105 -13.82 -2.87 -13.63
C GLN A 105 -15.23 -2.82 -13.03
N PRO A 106 -15.81 -1.61 -12.82
CA PRO A 106 -17.16 -1.44 -12.29
C PRO A 106 -18.25 -2.13 -13.11
#